data_AF-A0A352RUN8-F1
#
_entry.id   AF-A0A352RUN8-F1
#
_cell.length_a   1.000
_cell.length_b   1.000
_cell.length_c   1.000
_cell.angle_alpha   90.00
_cell.angle_beta   90.00
_cell.angle_gamma   90.00
#
_symmetry.space_group_name_H-M   'P 1'
#
loop_
_entity.id
_entity.type
_entity.pdbx_description
1 polymer ?
#
loop_
_entity_poly.entity_id
_entity_poly.type
_entity_poly.pdbx_seq_one_letter_code
_entity_poly.pdbx_strand_id
1 'polypeptide(L)' 'MNRALLIALSLAGLLIAGCGEKAQTSTASFKKSDTPAWQGAPGDPFVAKGWTPGDRDSWVRQIHERNQYQNEYNKTP' A
#
# COMPACT_ATOMS: atom_id res chain seq x y z
N MET A 1 -15.59 29.71 31.95
CA MET A 1 -14.57 29.26 30.97
C MET A 1 -14.86 29.94 29.64
N ASN A 2 -13.88 30.64 29.06
CA ASN A 2 -14.11 31.49 27.90
C ASN A 2 -14.34 30.64 26.65
N ARG A 3 -15.48 30.80 25.96
CA ARG A 3 -15.88 29.99 24.79
C ARG A 3 -14.81 30.00 23.68
N ALA A 4 -14.15 31.15 23.48
CA ALA A 4 -13.05 31.29 22.52
C ALA A 4 -11.85 30.39 22.85
N LEU A 5 -11.56 30.19 24.14
CA LEU A 5 -10.45 29.34 24.59
C LEU A 5 -10.72 27.86 24.28
N LEU A 6 -11.98 27.42 24.42
CA LEU A 6 -12.40 26.05 24.12
C LEU A 6 -12.33 25.75 22.62
N ILE A 7 -12.69 26.72 21.78
CA ILE A 7 -12.59 26.60 20.32
C ILE A 7 -11.13 26.55 19.86
N ALA A 8 -10.25 27.37 20.44
CA ALA A 8 -8.83 27.35 20.11
C ALA A 8 -8.15 26.03 20.48
N LEU A 9 -8.45 25.47 21.66
CA LEU A 9 -7.89 24.20 22.12
C LEU A 9 -8.36 23.01 21.27
N SER A 10 -9.62 22.99 20.86
CA SER A 10 -10.15 21.93 19.99
C SER A 10 -9.54 21.96 18.59
N LEU A 11 -9.32 23.14 18.02
CA LEU A 11 -8.68 23.30 16.72
C LEU A 11 -7.21 22.86 16.73
N ALA A 12 -6.48 23.19 17.81
CA ALA A 12 -5.10 22.75 18.00
C ALA A 12 -4.98 21.21 18.09
N GLY A 13 -5.94 20.54 18.74
CA GLY A 13 -5.99 19.09 18.82
C GLY A 13 -6.16 18.40 17.45
N LEU A 14 -6.98 18.98 16.57
CA LEU A 14 -7.20 18.45 15.21
C LEU A 14 -5.95 18.55 14.32
N LEU A 15 -5.14 19.60 14.49
CA LEU A 15 -3.92 19.81 13.70
C LEU A 15 -2.80 18.81 14.03
N ILE A 16 -2.73 18.34 15.28
CA ILE A 16 -1.68 17.40 15.73
C ILE A 16 -2.08 15.94 15.48
N ALA A 17 -3.37 15.68 15.22
CA ALA A 17 -3.88 14.33 14.92
C ALA A 17 -3.22 13.69 13.67
N GLY A 18 -2.59 14.47 12.80
CA GLY A 18 -1.81 13.96 11.66
C GLY A 18 -0.57 13.15 12.03
N CYS A 19 -0.01 13.31 13.23
CA CYS A 19 1.14 12.53 13.70
C CYS A 19 0.76 11.28 14.51
N GLY A 20 -0.53 11.03 14.73
CA GLY A 20 -1.03 9.90 15.52
C GLY A 20 -1.47 8.70 14.68
N GLU A 21 -1.17 8.68 13.38
CA GLU A 21 -1.54 7.56 12.53
C GLU A 21 -0.90 6.26 13.05
N LYS A 22 -1.65 5.15 12.97
CA LYS A 22 -1.10 3.84 13.30
C LYS A 22 0.13 3.65 12.41
N ALA A 23 1.25 3.25 13.02
CA ALA A 23 2.47 3.01 12.28
C ALA A 23 2.14 2.11 11.07
N GLN A 24 2.43 2.61 9.86
CA GLN A 24 2.30 1.86 8.60
C GLN A 24 3.42 0.80 8.52
N THR A 25 3.57 0.01 9.59
CA THR A 25 4.40 -1.17 9.57
C THR A 25 3.59 -2.27 8.89
N SER A 26 4.25 -3.08 8.09
CA SER A 26 3.70 -4.29 7.48
C SER A 26 3.37 -5.39 8.50
N THR A 27 2.89 -5.03 9.71
CA THR A 27 2.55 -5.96 10.79
C THR A 27 1.32 -6.81 10.49
N ALA A 28 0.43 -6.36 9.60
CA ALA A 28 -0.72 -7.15 9.16
C ALA A 28 -0.37 -8.27 8.17
N SER A 29 0.86 -8.32 7.64
CA SER A 29 1.24 -9.27 6.60
C SER A 29 2.73 -9.58 6.67
N PHE A 30 3.17 -10.19 7.76
CA PHE A 30 4.35 -11.06 7.68
C PHE A 30 3.98 -12.24 6.76
N LYS A 31 3.99 -12.00 5.45
CA LYS A 31 3.96 -13.09 4.47
C LYS A 31 5.22 -13.90 4.73
N LYS A 32 5.04 -15.20 4.91
CA LYS A 32 6.14 -16.14 5.06
C LYS A 32 7.09 -15.93 3.87
N SER A 33 8.32 -15.53 4.15
CA SER A 33 9.27 -15.08 3.11
C SER A 33 9.76 -16.21 2.20
N ASP A 34 9.42 -17.46 2.53
CA ASP A 34 9.72 -18.66 1.77
C ASP A 34 8.68 -18.98 0.69
N THR A 35 7.56 -18.27 0.66
CA THR A 35 6.47 -18.53 -0.29
C THR A 35 6.71 -17.75 -1.57
N PRO A 36 6.77 -18.41 -2.74
CA PRO A 36 6.89 -17.72 -4.02
C PRO A 36 5.78 -16.67 -4.22
N ALA A 37 6.15 -15.46 -4.64
CA ALA A 37 5.23 -14.33 -4.77
C ALA A 37 4.03 -14.60 -5.70
N TRP A 38 4.21 -15.45 -6.72
CA TRP A 38 3.15 -15.83 -7.65
C TRP A 38 2.06 -16.73 -7.03
N GLN A 39 2.27 -17.29 -5.83
CA GLN A 39 1.21 -18.02 -5.12
C GLN A 39 0.13 -17.08 -4.57
N GLY A 40 0.39 -15.77 -4.59
CA GLY A 40 -0.51 -14.76 -4.04
C GLY A 40 -0.57 -14.79 -2.53
N ALA A 41 -1.47 -14.01 -1.95
CA ALA A 41 -1.76 -14.10 -0.52
C ALA A 41 -3.25 -14.40 -0.31
N PRO A 42 -3.56 -15.56 0.29
CA PRO A 42 -4.93 -15.89 0.64
C PRO A 42 -5.54 -14.80 1.53
N GLY A 43 -6.73 -14.31 1.16
CA GLY A 43 -7.47 -13.31 1.93
C GLY A 43 -6.88 -11.89 1.90
N ASP A 44 -5.85 -11.64 1.09
CA ASP A 44 -5.27 -10.30 0.93
C ASP A 44 -6.14 -9.47 -0.04
N PRO A 45 -6.75 -8.37 0.42
CA PRO A 45 -7.59 -7.53 -0.43
C PRO A 45 -6.78 -6.71 -1.45
N PHE A 46 -5.44 -6.71 -1.35
CA PHE A 46 -4.54 -5.95 -2.21
C PHE A 46 -3.92 -6.78 -3.33
N VAL A 47 -4.44 -7.98 -3.60
CA VAL A 47 -4.07 -8.77 -4.78
C VAL A 47 -4.40 -8.00 -6.06
N ALA A 48 -3.48 -8.01 -7.03
CA ALA A 48 -3.64 -7.28 -8.29
C ALA A 48 -4.94 -7.70 -9.01
N LYS A 49 -5.74 -6.72 -9.42
CA LYS A 49 -7.03 -6.96 -10.09
C LYS A 49 -6.81 -7.70 -11.42
N GLY A 50 -7.60 -8.74 -11.66
CA GLY A 50 -7.56 -9.53 -12.89
C GLY A 50 -6.42 -10.54 -12.97
N TRP A 51 -5.62 -10.68 -11.91
CA TRP A 51 -4.63 -11.75 -11.76
C TRP A 51 -5.16 -12.88 -10.89
N THR A 52 -4.84 -14.13 -11.26
CA THR A 52 -5.22 -15.33 -10.51
C THR A 52 -4.04 -15.82 -9.66
N PRO A 53 -4.18 -15.94 -8.34
CA PRO A 53 -3.16 -16.55 -7.48
C PRO A 53 -2.78 -17.95 -7.94
N GLY A 54 -1.49 -18.26 -7.97
CA GLY A 54 -0.95 -19.53 -8.46
C GLY A 54 -0.54 -19.51 -9.94
N ASP A 55 -1.00 -18.53 -10.72
CA ASP A 55 -0.57 -18.37 -12.11
C ASP A 55 0.78 -17.63 -12.19
N ARG A 56 1.84 -18.43 -12.29
CA ARG A 56 3.23 -17.95 -12.39
C ARG A 56 3.48 -17.14 -13.65
N ASP A 57 3.00 -17.59 -14.80
CA ASP A 57 3.35 -16.97 -16.09
C ASP A 57 2.64 -15.63 -16.25
N SER A 58 1.36 -15.56 -15.84
CA SER A 58 0.66 -14.28 -15.74
C SER A 58 1.34 -13.33 -14.77
N TRP A 59 1.80 -13.82 -13.61
CA TRP A 59 2.49 -12.98 -12.63
C TRP A 59 3.79 -12.40 -13.20
N VAL A 60 4.64 -13.24 -13.81
CA VAL A 60 5.91 -12.81 -14.41
C VAL A 60 5.66 -11.78 -15.51
N ARG A 61 4.64 -12.00 -16.35
CA ARG A 61 4.29 -11.06 -17.41
C ARG A 61 3.88 -9.70 -16.86
N GLN A 62 3.02 -9.64 -15.84
CA GLN A 62 2.63 -8.37 -15.22
C GLN A 62 3.82 -7.63 -14.59
N ILE A 63 4.75 -8.36 -13.96
CA ILE A 63 5.97 -7.76 -13.41
C ILE A 63 6.83 -7.17 -14.53
N HIS A 64 7.03 -7.89 -15.62
CA HIS A 64 7.77 -7.38 -16.77
C HIS A 64 7.11 -6.13 -17.36
N GLU A 65 5.81 -6.17 -17.62
CA GLU A 65 5.05 -5.03 -18.16
C GLU A 65 5.18 -3.80 -17.25
N ARG A 66 4.99 -3.97 -15.93
CA ARG A 66 5.17 -2.88 -14.96
C ARG A 66 6.58 -2.29 -14.98
N ASN A 67 7.60 -3.13 -15.08
CA ASN A 67 8.99 -2.66 -15.14
C ASN A 67 9.26 -1.84 -16.40
N GLN A 68 8.60 -2.15 -17.53
CA GLN A 68 8.73 -1.37 -18.75
C GLN A 68 8.20 0.07 -18.58
N TYR A 69 7.13 0.27 -17.80
CA TYR A 69 6.58 1.61 -17.53
C TYR A 69 7.44 2.46 -16.58
N GLN A 70 8.42 1.86 -15.92
CA GLN A 70 9.36 2.56 -15.04
C GLN A 70 10.77 2.60 -15.65
N ASN A 71 10.92 2.11 -16.87
CA ASN A 71 12.19 2.06 -17.57
C ASN A 71 12.40 3.35 -18.36
N GLU A 72 13.33 4.20 -17.90
CA GLU A 72 13.68 5.47 -18.52
C GLU A 72 14.25 5.33 -19.94
N TYR A 73 14.79 4.14 -20.28
CA TYR A 73 15.27 3.83 -21.63
C TYR A 73 14.14 3.48 -22.60
N ASN A 74 12.96 3.12 -22.10
CA ASN A 74 11.77 3.05 -22.94
C ASN A 74 11.29 4.46 -23.18
N LYS A 75 11.67 5.02 -24.33
CA LYS A 75 10.99 6.19 -24.88
C LYS A 75 9.61 5.73 -25.35
N THR A 76 8.63 5.74 -24.45
CA THR A 76 7.22 5.74 -24.89
C THR A 76 7.03 6.95 -25.82
N PRO A 77 6.32 6.80 -26.95
CA PRO A 77 6.00 7.91 -27.85
C PRO A 77 5.33 9.07 -27.11
#